data_AF-A0A1W9M8J5-F1
#
_entry.id   AF-A0A1W9M8J5-F1
#
_cell.length_a   1.000
_cell.length_b   1.000
_cell.length_c   1.000
_cell.angle_alpha   90.00
_cell.angle_beta   90.00
_cell.angle_gamma   90.00
#
_symmetry.space_group_name_H-M   'P 1'
#
loop_
_entity.id
_entity.type
_entity.pdbx_description
1 polymer ?
#
loop_
_entity_poly.entity_id
_entity_poly.type
_entity_poly.pdbx_seq_one_letter_code
_entity_poly.pdbx_strand_id
1 'polypeptide(L)' 'MKFVNPKNDVAFKKIFGNEKKKEILISFLNAVLDLRGNKEITDIDILNPWQAPKIEGLKYTLLDVRAKDKRGVTF' A
#
# COMPACT_ATOMS: atom_id res chain seq x y z
N MET A 1 -11.92 21.38 13.89
CA MET A 1 -10.66 20.66 13.57
C MET A 1 -10.49 20.62 12.06
N LYS A 2 -9.28 20.84 11.52
CA LYS A 2 -8.99 20.65 10.10
C LYS A 2 -8.40 19.25 9.90
N PHE A 3 -9.08 18.40 9.14
CA PHE A 3 -8.59 17.07 8.79
C PHE A 3 -7.79 17.14 7.48
N VAL A 4 -6.81 16.28 7.35
CA VAL A 4 -6.08 16.11 6.09
C VAL A 4 -6.92 15.21 5.17
N ASN A 5 -7.08 15.60 3.91
CA ASN A 5 -7.75 14.77 2.92
C ASN A 5 -6.82 13.60 2.53
N PRO A 6 -7.17 12.33 2.83
CA PRO A 6 -6.32 11.18 2.52
C PRO A 6 -6.22 10.89 1.02
N LYS A 7 -7.06 11.53 0.18
CA LYS A 7 -6.94 11.49 -1.29
C LYS A 7 -5.75 12.30 -1.82
N ASN A 8 -5.12 13.11 -0.98
CA ASN A 8 -3.87 13.78 -1.32
C ASN A 8 -2.69 12.82 -1.12
N ASP A 9 -1.78 12.77 -2.08
CA ASP A 9 -0.62 11.87 -2.09
C ASP A 9 0.26 11.98 -0.84
N VAL A 10 0.48 13.19 -0.31
CA VAL A 10 1.29 13.42 0.91
C VAL A 10 0.61 12.81 2.12
N ALA A 11 -0.71 12.97 2.21
CA ALA A 11 -1.50 12.41 3.29
C ALA A 11 -1.55 10.89 3.22
N PHE A 12 -1.79 10.35 2.01
CA PHE A 12 -1.80 8.92 1.76
C PHE A 12 -0.46 8.28 2.15
N LYS A 13 0.67 8.85 1.70
CA LYS A 13 2.01 8.38 2.05
C LYS A 13 2.29 8.45 3.55
N LYS A 14 1.82 9.48 4.25
CA LYS A 14 1.99 9.57 5.72
C LYS A 14 1.20 8.50 6.48
N ILE A 15 0.02 8.13 5.97
CA ILE A 15 -0.84 7.12 6.60
C ILE A 15 -0.34 5.71 6.28
N PHE A 16 -0.06 5.44 5.01
CA PHE A 16 0.16 4.09 4.48
C PHE A 16 1.62 3.77 4.12
N GLY A 17 2.47 4.78 3.89
CA GLY A 17 3.87 4.62 3.50
C GLY A 17 4.83 4.43 4.67
N ASN A 18 4.33 4.16 5.88
CA ASN A 18 5.16 4.01 7.07
C ASN A 18 5.41 2.53 7.37
N GLU A 19 6.64 2.07 7.19
CA GLU A 19 7.05 0.67 7.42
C GLU A 19 6.82 0.20 8.86
N LYS A 20 6.77 1.12 9.84
CA LYS A 20 6.45 0.78 11.24
C LYS A 20 4.95 0.62 11.49
N LYS A 21 4.11 0.95 10.50
CA LYS A 21 2.64 0.93 10.60
C LYS A 21 2.01 0.15 9.45
N LYS A 22 2.62 -0.96 9.04
CA LYS A 22 2.13 -1.83 7.94
C LYS A 22 0.69 -2.32 8.16
N GLU A 23 0.28 -2.56 9.41
CA GLU A 23 -1.05 -3.03 9.79
C GLU A 23 -2.21 -2.21 9.21
N ILE A 24 -2.08 -0.88 9.18
CA ILE A 24 -3.16 -0.02 8.66
C ILE A 24 -3.34 -0.19 7.15
N LEU A 25 -2.24 -0.43 6.43
CA LEU A 25 -2.26 -0.67 5.00
C LEU A 25 -2.76 -2.08 4.70
N ILE A 26 -2.34 -3.09 5.48
CA ILE A 26 -2.88 -4.46 5.38
C ILE A 26 -4.39 -4.47 5.56
N SER A 27 -4.90 -3.83 6.64
CA SER A 27 -6.33 -3.74 6.92
C SER A 27 -7.09 -3.04 5.78
N PHE A 28 -6.55 -1.92 5.27
CA PHE A 28 -7.14 -1.20 4.15
C PHE A 28 -7.20 -2.05 2.87
N LEU A 29 -6.11 -2.73 2.51
CA LEU A 29 -6.04 -3.57 1.32
C LEU A 29 -6.99 -4.76 1.42
N ASN A 30 -7.00 -5.45 2.56
CA ASN A 30 -7.93 -6.56 2.78
C ASN A 30 -9.40 -6.12 2.67
N ALA A 31 -9.74 -4.92 3.16
CA ALA A 31 -11.10 -4.38 3.06
C ALA A 31 -11.48 -3.95 1.63
N VAL A 32 -10.61 -3.22 0.93
CA VAL A 32 -10.91 -2.68 -0.41
C VAL A 32 -10.89 -3.76 -1.49
N LEU A 33 -10.03 -4.76 -1.36
CA LEU A 33 -9.91 -5.88 -2.29
C LEU A 33 -10.76 -7.10 -1.89
N ASP A 34 -11.52 -6.99 -0.80
CA ASP A 34 -12.33 -8.07 -0.22
C ASP A 34 -11.57 -9.39 0.00
N LEU A 35 -10.33 -9.28 0.51
CA LEU A 35 -9.48 -10.44 0.77
C LEU A 35 -9.82 -11.02 2.15
N ARG A 36 -10.24 -12.29 2.16
CA ARG A 36 -10.66 -13.01 3.36
C ARG A 36 -10.15 -14.44 3.35
N GLY A 37 -10.18 -15.08 4.53
CA GLY A 37 -9.79 -16.48 4.69
C GLY A 37 -8.36 -16.71 4.21
N ASN A 38 -8.17 -17.68 3.32
CA ASN A 38 -6.84 -18.05 2.84
C ASN A 38 -6.14 -16.97 1.98
N LYS A 39 -6.88 -16.00 1.45
CA LYS A 39 -6.33 -14.91 0.63
C LYS A 39 -6.03 -13.64 1.42
N GLU A 40 -6.36 -13.63 2.72
CA GLU A 40 -6.11 -12.47 3.58
C GLU A 40 -4.61 -12.20 3.66
N ILE A 41 -4.23 -10.94 3.42
CA ILE A 41 -2.85 -10.47 3.53
C ILE A 41 -2.47 -10.48 5.00
N THR A 42 -1.31 -11.07 5.31
CA THR A 42 -0.75 -11.12 6.67
C THR A 42 0.53 -10.32 6.82
N ASP A 43 1.21 -10.01 5.71
CA ASP A 43 2.44 -9.25 5.73
C ASP A 43 2.61 -8.47 4.43
N ILE A 44 3.31 -7.35 4.50
CA ILE A 44 3.62 -6.51 3.34
C ILE A 44 5.04 -5.94 3.44
N ASP A 45 5.67 -5.74 2.28
CA ASP A 45 6.87 -4.95 2.14
C ASP A 45 6.59 -3.75 1.24
N ILE A 46 6.87 -2.57 1.75
CA ILE A 46 6.74 -1.33 0.98
C ILE A 46 8.01 -1.21 0.13
N LEU A 47 7.89 -1.52 -1.15
CA LEU A 47 8.98 -1.36 -2.09
C LEU A 47 9.10 0.13 -2.42
N ASN A 48 10.32 0.67 -2.27
CA ASN A 48 10.57 2.10 -2.27
C ASN A 48 10.09 2.75 -3.60
N PRO A 49 9.08 3.64 -3.61
CA PRO A 49 8.34 4.05 -4.80
C PRO A 49 8.98 5.21 -5.57
N TRP A 50 10.22 5.61 -5.25
CA TRP A 50 10.93 6.66 -5.98
C TRP A 50 11.46 6.20 -7.35
N GLN A 51 10.67 5.41 -8.07
CA GLN A 51 10.93 5.16 -9.47
C GLN A 51 10.33 6.32 -10.26
N ALA A 52 11.20 7.27 -10.63
CA ALA A 52 10.86 8.13 -11.76
C ALA A 52 10.41 7.22 -12.91
N PRO A 53 9.27 7.52 -13.56
CA PRO A 53 8.81 6.70 -14.66
C PRO A 53 9.95 6.62 -15.68
N LYS A 54 10.34 5.39 -16.06
CA LYS A 54 11.44 5.16 -17.02
C LYS A 54 11.12 5.72 -18.42
N ILE A 55 9.87 6.11 -18.64
CA ILE A 55 9.32 6.60 -19.90
C ILE A 55 8.54 7.88 -19.60
N GLU A 56 8.84 8.95 -20.33
CA GLU A 56 8.11 10.22 -20.23
C GLU A 56 6.61 10.01 -20.51
N GLY A 57 5.76 10.62 -19.69
CA GLY A 57 4.29 10.56 -19.83
C GLY A 57 3.60 9.42 -19.07
N LEU A 58 4.34 8.51 -18.42
CA LEU A 58 3.72 7.50 -17.54
C LEU A 58 3.38 8.06 -16.16
N LYS A 59 2.34 7.49 -15.53
CA LYS A 59 1.93 7.84 -14.18
C LYS A 59 3.01 7.47 -13.16
N TYR A 60 3.24 8.36 -12.21
CA TYR A 60 4.07 8.07 -11.05
C TYR A 60 3.43 6.96 -10.21
N THR A 61 4.22 5.96 -9.83
CA THR A 61 3.84 4.99 -8.81
C THR A 61 3.97 5.67 -7.45
N LEU A 62 2.86 5.79 -6.72
CA LEU A 62 2.83 6.48 -5.43
C LEU A 62 3.31 5.59 -4.28
N LEU A 63 3.04 4.29 -4.37
CA LEU A 63 3.40 3.26 -3.41
C LEU A 63 3.49 1.93 -4.14
N ASP A 64 4.60 1.23 -4.00
CA ASP A 64 4.75 -0.13 -4.49
C ASP A 64 4.77 -1.06 -3.26
N VAL A 65 3.99 -2.14 -3.31
CA VAL A 65 3.75 -3.00 -2.15
C VAL A 65 3.79 -4.43 -2.61
N ARG A 66 4.71 -5.20 -2.02
CA ARG A 66 4.72 -6.65 -2.12
C ARG A 66 3.93 -7.21 -0.95
N ALA A 67 2.94 -8.04 -1.21
CA ALA A 67 2.06 -8.60 -0.18
C ALA A 67 2.20 -10.11 -0.08
N LYS A 68 2.03 -10.65 1.12
CA LYS A 68 2.02 -12.09 1.40
C LYS A 68 0.70 -12.47 2.07
N ASP A 69 0.03 -13.48 1.53
CA ASP A 69 -1.20 -14.02 2.10
C ASP A 69 -0.96 -15.13 3.14
N LYS A 70 -2.04 -15.58 3.80
CA LYS A 70 -2.01 -16.70 4.77
C LYS A 70 -1.48 -18.02 4.21
N ARG A 71 -1.55 -18.24 2.89
CA ARG A 71 -1.00 -19.45 2.24
C ARG A 71 0.51 -19.32 2.01
N GLY A 72 1.08 -18.14 2.26
CA GLY A 72 2.46 -17.82 1.97
C GLY A 72 2.73 -17.46 0.51
N VAL A 73 1.67 -17.21 -0.28
CA VAL A 73 1.80 -16.74 -1.66
C VAL A 73 2.08 -15.25 -1.65
N THR A 74 3.08 -14.84 -2.44
CA THR A 74 3.49 -13.45 -2.59
C THR A 74 3.04 -12.88 -3.92
N PHE A 75 2.58 -11.63 -3.94
CA PHE A 75 2.16 -10.88 -5.13
C PHE A 75 2.56 -9.42 -5.04
#